data_AF-A0A6A6MK45-F1
#
_entry.id   AF-A0A6A6MK45-F1
#
_cell.length_a   1.000
_cell.length_b   1.000
_cell.length_c   1.000
_cell.angle_alpha   90.00
_cell.angle_beta   90.00
_cell.angle_gamma   90.00
#
_symmetry.space_group_name_H-M   'P 1'
#
loop_
_entity.id
_entity.type
_entity.pdbx_description
1 polymer ?
#
loop_
_entity_poly.entity_id
_entity_poly.type
_entity_poly.pdbx_seq_one_letter_code
_entity_poly.pdbx_strand_id
1 'polypeptide(L)'
;MERHAQSVEARAVDMRPSNSEVPQEQVPGQLEGKSTDYKQEKRKSLRARFIYGIIFLIINLKAWFFRDYGQKVLAQFSYIKACGPEGQDCCHTLGVLRVSLGCFIFFCVMLVTTIKTRKLYEARSTWHSGWWSLKFFLLIVSMAVSFFFPSKYIQIYGEVARIGAGIFLVLQLVSVIEFITWWNNYWMPDKEMKESCSLGLFTSKIFYVASVCGIGLMYFFYGRSLKCSLNIYFITWTAILLTVMMAISLHSKVNRGLLSSGIMASYLVFLCWSAIRSEPVNDQCNKQNQADGNSDWTTILSFLIAICAIVMATFSTGIDSQSFQFRKDKVQQEDDIPYDYGFFHLKLIALMHKALTSIPSYLSLYIPSSLVTLTQGSNPAGPDGLGLGFGTITVIDDVLTSSPELGSQQLGKAQGVYIASSADGSTQMMAFSAIFEGGEFGDSLNFYGIYKIESAMSHLSVTGGTGKYKNAVGIAEVRGLIPSGQRTTDGAETLLRIIVHLKY
;
A
#
# COMPACT_ATOMS: atom_id res chain seq x y z
N MET A 1 83.14 53.29 -35.59
CA MET A 1 84.23 52.91 -34.66
C MET A 1 83.60 52.04 -33.58
N GLU A 2 84.07 50.81 -33.48
CA GLU A 2 83.48 49.66 -32.79
C GLU A 2 83.22 49.86 -31.29
N ARG A 3 82.26 49.10 -30.74
CA ARG A 3 82.44 48.44 -29.44
C ARG A 3 81.55 47.20 -29.27
N HIS A 4 82.21 46.08 -28.98
CA HIS A 4 81.71 44.78 -28.55
C HIS A 4 81.16 44.78 -27.10
N ALA A 5 80.20 43.88 -26.82
CA ALA A 5 80.01 43.16 -25.54
C ALA A 5 78.98 42.02 -25.75
N GLN A 6 79.41 40.79 -26.05
CA GLN A 6 79.59 39.63 -25.14
C GLN A 6 78.32 39.06 -24.49
N SER A 7 77.92 37.86 -24.95
CA SER A 7 76.90 36.98 -24.38
C SER A 7 77.48 36.10 -23.26
N VAL A 8 76.76 36.00 -22.14
CA VAL A 8 77.11 35.14 -21.01
C VAL A 8 76.58 33.72 -21.23
N GLU A 9 77.47 32.74 -21.14
CA GLU A 9 77.21 31.30 -21.18
C GLU A 9 77.04 30.78 -19.74
N ALA A 10 75.95 30.05 -19.47
CA ALA A 10 75.68 29.45 -18.17
C ALA A 10 75.70 27.91 -18.25
N ARG A 11 76.56 27.35 -17.41
CA ARG A 11 77.00 25.96 -17.22
C ARG A 11 75.83 25.01 -16.89
N ALA A 12 75.79 23.86 -17.56
CA ALA A 12 74.88 22.76 -17.23
C ALA A 12 75.30 22.09 -15.90
N VAL A 13 74.35 21.98 -14.96
CA VAL A 13 74.45 21.17 -13.74
C VAL A 13 73.56 19.96 -13.91
N ASP A 14 74.17 18.77 -13.89
CA ASP A 14 73.51 17.48 -13.96
C ASP A 14 72.82 17.18 -12.61
N MET A 15 71.48 17.02 -12.62
CA MET A 15 70.71 16.50 -11.50
C MET A 15 69.88 15.30 -11.95
N ARG A 16 70.31 14.13 -11.49
CA ARG A 16 69.60 12.85 -11.60
C ARG A 16 68.24 12.93 -10.88
N PRO A 17 67.11 12.55 -11.49
CA PRO A 17 65.83 12.59 -10.81
C PRO A 17 65.66 11.39 -9.88
N SER A 18 65.31 11.68 -8.63
CA SER A 18 64.82 10.71 -7.64
C SER A 18 63.34 10.41 -7.89
N ASN A 19 63.01 9.12 -7.94
CA ASN A 19 61.70 8.49 -7.88
C ASN A 19 60.50 9.44 -7.69
N SER A 20 59.85 9.76 -8.80
CA SER A 20 58.47 10.27 -8.84
C SER A 20 57.67 9.26 -9.66
N GLU A 21 56.59 8.73 -9.09
CA GLU A 21 55.68 7.81 -9.78
C GLU A 21 55.23 8.44 -11.10
N VAL A 22 55.60 7.77 -12.20
CA VAL A 22 55.25 8.14 -13.57
C VAL A 22 53.73 7.95 -13.75
N PRO A 23 52.97 8.95 -14.21
CA PRO A 23 51.64 8.69 -14.75
C PRO A 23 51.80 7.79 -15.97
N GLN A 24 51.43 6.52 -15.83
CA GLN A 24 51.50 5.54 -16.90
C GLN A 24 50.66 6.04 -18.08
N GLU A 25 51.31 6.43 -19.18
CA GLU A 25 50.66 6.77 -20.44
C GLU A 25 49.96 5.51 -20.96
N GLN A 26 48.66 5.39 -20.70
CA GLN A 26 47.86 4.22 -21.06
C GLN A 26 47.65 4.18 -22.57
N VAL A 27 48.11 3.09 -23.20
CA VAL A 27 47.95 2.79 -24.63
C VAL A 27 46.46 2.90 -25.04
N PRO A 28 46.12 3.53 -26.18
CA PRO A 28 44.72 3.79 -26.58
C PRO A 28 43.80 2.56 -26.52
N GLY A 29 44.30 1.37 -26.88
CA GLY A 29 43.53 0.12 -26.83
C GLY A 29 43.19 -0.39 -25.42
N GLN A 30 44.00 -0.07 -24.39
CA GLN A 30 43.68 -0.42 -22.99
C GLN A 30 42.59 0.48 -22.39
N LEU A 31 42.55 1.74 -22.80
CA LEU A 31 41.50 2.70 -22.42
C LEU A 31 40.15 2.33 -23.04
N GLU A 32 40.12 1.96 -24.32
CA GLU A 32 38.91 1.45 -24.97
C GLU A 32 38.42 0.13 -24.35
N GLY A 33 39.33 -0.80 -24.03
CA GLY A 33 38.99 -2.05 -23.35
C GLY A 33 38.37 -1.83 -21.97
N LYS A 34 38.96 -0.94 -21.15
CA LYS A 34 38.41 -0.60 -19.82
C LYS A 34 37.08 0.13 -19.90
N SER A 35 36.92 1.09 -20.82
CA SER A 35 35.64 1.81 -21.01
C SER A 35 34.51 0.86 -21.43
N THR A 36 34.83 -0.15 -22.24
CA THR A 36 33.87 -1.19 -22.65
C THR A 36 33.45 -2.08 -21.48
N ASP A 37 34.39 -2.46 -20.61
CA ASP A 37 34.13 -3.23 -19.39
C ASP A 37 33.26 -2.44 -18.38
N TYR A 38 33.58 -1.15 -18.15
CA TYR A 38 32.75 -0.26 -17.32
C TYR A 38 31.32 -0.13 -17.85
N LYS A 39 31.13 0.02 -19.16
CA LYS A 39 29.80 0.04 -19.79
C LYS A 39 29.03 -1.26 -19.57
N GLN A 40 29.71 -2.40 -19.62
CA GLN A 40 29.11 -3.71 -19.38
C GLN A 40 28.66 -3.87 -17.92
N GLU A 41 29.51 -3.53 -16.95
CA GLU A 41 29.18 -3.58 -15.52
C GLU A 41 28.05 -2.59 -15.16
N LYS A 42 28.06 -1.39 -15.74
CA LYS A 42 26.97 -0.42 -15.58
C LYS A 42 25.64 -0.98 -16.10
N ARG A 43 25.65 -1.67 -17.24
CA ARG A 43 24.45 -2.34 -17.77
C ARG A 43 23.99 -3.48 -16.85
N LYS A 44 24.90 -4.23 -16.23
CA LYS A 44 24.53 -5.26 -15.22
C LYS A 44 23.86 -4.63 -14.00
N SER A 45 24.40 -3.54 -13.46
CA SER A 45 23.83 -2.80 -12.34
C SER A 45 22.44 -2.22 -12.65
N LEU A 46 22.25 -1.70 -13.87
CA LEU A 46 20.94 -1.24 -14.34
C LEU A 46 19.94 -2.40 -14.50
N ARG A 47 20.37 -3.56 -15.03
CA ARG A 47 19.52 -4.76 -15.10
C ARG A 47 19.12 -5.26 -13.72
N ALA A 48 20.03 -5.23 -12.75
CA ALA A 48 19.76 -5.65 -11.38
C ALA A 48 18.60 -4.87 -10.75
N ARG A 49 18.51 -3.57 -11.02
CA ARG A 49 17.41 -2.71 -10.59
C ARG A 49 16.04 -3.24 -11.04
N PHE A 50 15.92 -3.63 -12.31
CA PHE A 50 14.69 -4.21 -12.86
C PHE A 50 14.38 -5.57 -12.24
N ILE A 51 15.40 -6.41 -12.03
CA ILE A 51 15.22 -7.72 -11.39
C ILE A 51 14.69 -7.56 -9.96
N TYR A 52 15.24 -6.64 -9.15
CA TYR A 52 14.70 -6.34 -7.81
C TYR A 52 13.26 -5.83 -7.87
N GLY A 53 12.92 -4.98 -8.85
CA GLY A 53 11.54 -4.53 -9.05
C GLY A 53 10.57 -5.68 -9.38
N ILE A 54 10.98 -6.62 -10.24
CA ILE A 54 10.20 -7.82 -10.58
C ILE A 54 10.05 -8.72 -9.34
N ILE A 55 11.13 -8.96 -8.59
CA ILE A 55 11.08 -9.72 -7.34
C ILE A 55 10.09 -9.08 -6.37
N PHE A 56 10.16 -7.76 -6.18
CA PHE A 56 9.25 -7.02 -5.31
C PHE A 56 7.80 -7.16 -5.76
N LEU A 57 7.52 -7.03 -7.07
CA LEU A 57 6.18 -7.23 -7.63
C LEU A 57 5.66 -8.64 -7.33
N ILE A 58 6.46 -9.68 -7.61
CA ILE A 58 6.09 -11.08 -7.33
C ILE A 58 5.78 -11.29 -5.85
N ILE A 59 6.55 -10.69 -4.95
CA ILE A 59 6.31 -10.79 -3.50
C ILE A 59 4.97 -10.14 -3.11
N ASN A 60 4.64 -8.98 -3.69
CA ASN A 60 3.34 -8.33 -3.45
C ASN A 60 2.18 -9.17 -3.99
N LEU A 61 2.34 -9.80 -5.17
CA LEU A 61 1.37 -10.76 -5.69
C LEU A 61 1.21 -11.98 -4.78
N LYS A 62 2.31 -12.50 -4.23
CA LYS A 62 2.26 -13.57 -3.23
C LYS A 62 1.55 -13.14 -1.96
N ALA A 63 1.83 -11.95 -1.44
CA ALA A 63 1.14 -11.43 -0.27
C ALA A 63 -0.37 -11.32 -0.51
N TRP A 64 -0.78 -10.83 -1.68
CA TRP A 64 -2.18 -10.80 -2.11
C TRP A 64 -2.79 -12.21 -2.21
N PHE A 65 -2.07 -13.15 -2.81
CA PHE A 65 -2.51 -14.54 -2.89
C PHE A 65 -2.69 -15.19 -1.50
N PHE A 66 -1.75 -14.97 -0.57
CA PHE A 66 -1.86 -15.46 0.80
C PHE A 66 -3.05 -14.85 1.56
N ARG A 67 -3.43 -13.61 1.23
CA ARG A 67 -4.61 -12.95 1.79
C ARG A 67 -5.90 -13.65 1.36
N ASP A 68 -6.06 -13.86 0.05
CA ASP A 68 -7.34 -14.29 -0.54
C ASP A 68 -7.48 -15.83 -0.62
N TYR A 69 -6.37 -16.57 -0.72
CA TYR A 69 -6.35 -18.02 -0.92
C TYR A 69 -5.54 -18.80 0.11
N GLY A 70 -4.87 -18.11 1.06
CA GLY A 70 -3.94 -18.74 2.00
C GLY A 70 -4.55 -19.86 2.85
N GLN A 71 -5.82 -19.75 3.22
CA GLN A 71 -6.53 -20.74 4.04
C GLN A 71 -6.66 -22.11 3.35
N LYS A 72 -6.88 -22.13 2.02
CA LYS A 72 -6.99 -23.38 1.24
C LYS A 72 -5.64 -24.10 1.08
N VAL A 73 -4.56 -23.33 0.98
CA VAL A 73 -3.21 -23.86 0.71
C VAL A 73 -2.49 -24.28 2.00
N LEU A 74 -2.66 -23.52 3.09
CA LEU A 74 -1.97 -23.77 4.37
C LEU A 74 -2.68 -24.77 5.28
N ALA A 75 -3.94 -25.15 4.98
CA ALA A 75 -4.61 -26.25 5.68
C ALA A 75 -3.84 -27.58 5.63
N GLN A 76 -2.94 -27.75 4.65
CA GLN A 76 -2.05 -28.91 4.53
C GLN A 76 -0.79 -28.82 5.42
N PHE A 77 -0.45 -27.65 5.96
CA PHE A 77 0.80 -27.37 6.71
C PHE A 77 0.55 -26.95 8.18
N SER A 78 -0.51 -27.49 8.81
CA SER A 78 -0.98 -27.17 10.17
C SER A 78 -0.06 -27.67 11.32
N TYR A 79 1.24 -27.36 11.26
CA TYR A 79 2.19 -27.75 12.33
C TYR A 79 3.02 -26.58 12.90
N ILE A 80 2.89 -25.37 12.35
CA ILE A 80 3.68 -24.23 12.85
C ILE A 80 2.99 -23.62 14.07
N LYS A 81 3.51 -23.91 15.27
CA LYS A 81 3.02 -23.40 16.57
C LYS A 81 2.93 -21.86 16.65
N ALA A 82 3.71 -21.15 15.84
CA ALA A 82 3.66 -19.68 15.71
C ALA A 82 2.42 -19.15 14.95
N CYS A 83 1.62 -20.03 14.35
CA CYS A 83 0.38 -19.70 13.63
C CYS A 83 -0.89 -19.79 14.51
N GLY A 84 -0.73 -19.86 15.84
CA GLY A 84 -1.85 -20.02 16.76
C GLY A 84 -2.44 -21.44 16.75
N PRO A 85 -3.39 -21.73 17.64
CA PRO A 85 -4.15 -22.98 17.60
C PRO A 85 -4.91 -23.06 16.27
N GLU A 86 -4.79 -24.21 15.59
CA GLU A 86 -5.33 -24.49 14.24
C GLU A 86 -4.76 -23.70 13.05
N GLY A 87 -3.72 -22.86 13.24
CA GLY A 87 -3.01 -22.23 12.11
C GLY A 87 -3.67 -20.97 11.51
N GLN A 88 -4.74 -20.46 12.12
CA GLN A 88 -5.54 -19.33 11.61
C GLN A 88 -4.76 -18.00 11.57
N ASP A 89 -3.82 -17.76 12.49
CA ASP A 89 -3.02 -16.52 12.57
C ASP A 89 -1.94 -16.41 11.46
N CYS A 90 -1.84 -17.39 10.56
CA CYS A 90 -0.93 -17.38 9.41
C CYS A 90 -1.61 -17.01 8.08
N CYS A 91 -2.93 -16.85 8.09
CA CYS A 91 -3.73 -16.51 6.92
C CYS A 91 -4.26 -15.05 7.03
N HIS A 92 -4.97 -14.58 6.01
CA HIS A 92 -5.60 -13.26 6.00
C HIS A 92 -4.60 -12.12 6.21
N THR A 93 -4.95 -11.08 6.97
CA THR A 93 -4.14 -9.87 7.20
C THR A 93 -2.79 -10.16 7.86
N LEU A 94 -2.72 -11.15 8.76
CA LEU A 94 -1.49 -11.57 9.41
C LEU A 94 -0.55 -12.33 8.47
N GLY A 95 -1.08 -13.10 7.53
CA GLY A 95 -0.28 -13.76 6.48
C GLY A 95 0.42 -12.75 5.57
N VAL A 96 -0.29 -11.69 5.17
CA VAL A 96 0.28 -10.56 4.41
C VAL A 96 1.43 -9.90 5.18
N LEU A 97 1.23 -9.65 6.47
CA LEU A 97 2.25 -9.05 7.34
C LEU A 97 3.51 -9.92 7.47
N ARG A 98 3.37 -11.25 7.55
CA ARG A 98 4.51 -12.19 7.58
C ARG A 98 5.30 -12.16 6.27
N VAL A 99 4.62 -12.31 5.13
CA VAL A 99 5.25 -12.20 3.80
C VAL A 99 5.93 -10.84 3.64
N SER A 100 5.29 -9.77 4.13
CA SER A 100 5.85 -8.42 4.12
C SER A 100 7.12 -8.33 4.97
N LEU A 101 7.12 -8.90 6.18
CA LEU A 101 8.25 -8.94 7.08
C LEU A 101 9.44 -9.71 6.48
N GLY A 102 9.19 -10.85 5.81
CA GLY A 102 10.25 -11.59 5.12
C GLY A 102 10.94 -10.76 4.04
N CYS A 103 10.15 -10.00 3.27
CA CYS A 103 10.65 -9.05 2.28
C CYS A 103 11.47 -7.92 2.92
N PHE A 104 10.94 -7.35 4.01
CA PHE A 104 11.60 -6.30 4.77
C PHE A 104 12.98 -6.77 5.25
N ILE A 105 13.07 -7.97 5.82
CA ILE A 105 14.34 -8.57 6.26
C ILE A 105 15.32 -8.69 5.08
N PHE A 106 14.86 -9.23 3.95
CA PHE A 106 15.69 -9.35 2.74
C PHE A 106 16.26 -8.00 2.28
N PHE A 107 15.41 -6.98 2.12
CA PHE A 107 15.86 -5.67 1.67
C PHE A 107 16.67 -4.91 2.72
N CYS A 108 16.46 -5.17 4.02
CA CYS A 108 17.34 -4.67 5.08
C CYS A 108 18.74 -5.27 5.00
N VAL A 109 18.87 -6.58 4.76
CA VAL A 109 20.19 -7.22 4.54
C VAL A 109 20.85 -6.64 3.29
N MET A 110 20.09 -6.47 2.21
CA MET A 110 20.62 -5.85 0.98
C MET A 110 21.05 -4.39 1.21
N LEU A 111 20.29 -3.63 1.99
CA LEU A 111 20.66 -2.27 2.39
C LEU A 111 22.00 -2.28 3.15
N VAL A 112 22.09 -3.04 4.26
CA VAL A 112 23.30 -3.08 5.10
C VAL A 112 24.54 -3.51 4.32
N THR A 113 24.39 -4.49 3.42
CA THR A 113 25.51 -5.02 2.62
C THR A 113 25.95 -4.11 1.47
N THR A 114 25.14 -3.12 1.08
CA THR A 114 25.42 -2.22 -0.06
C THR A 114 25.64 -0.75 0.32
N ILE A 115 25.42 -0.37 1.58
CA ILE A 115 25.70 0.99 2.09
C ILE A 115 27.14 1.41 1.77
N LYS A 116 27.30 2.67 1.35
CA LYS A 116 28.58 3.33 1.01
C LYS A 116 29.33 2.75 -0.20
N THR A 117 28.69 1.95 -1.05
CA THR A 117 29.29 1.54 -2.32
C THR A 117 29.42 2.76 -3.24
N ARG A 118 30.59 2.96 -3.88
CA ARG A 118 30.79 4.10 -4.79
C ARG A 118 31.27 3.70 -6.17
N LYS A 119 32.11 2.68 -6.27
CA LYS A 119 32.68 2.21 -7.54
C LYS A 119 32.06 0.90 -8.04
N LEU A 120 32.04 0.73 -9.35
CA LEU A 120 31.46 -0.42 -10.05
C LEU A 120 32.18 -1.75 -9.73
N TYR A 121 33.50 -1.71 -9.55
CA TYR A 121 34.35 -2.90 -9.31
C TYR A 121 34.50 -3.27 -7.82
N GLU A 122 33.86 -2.54 -6.91
CA GLU A 122 33.86 -2.93 -5.50
C GLU A 122 33.10 -4.25 -5.29
N ALA A 123 33.57 -5.10 -4.38
CA ALA A 123 32.91 -6.36 -4.04
C ALA A 123 31.43 -6.19 -3.66
N ARG A 124 31.07 -5.06 -3.05
CA ARG A 124 29.68 -4.69 -2.71
C ARG A 124 28.82 -4.43 -3.96
N SER A 125 29.41 -3.86 -5.01
CA SER A 125 28.74 -3.64 -6.30
C SER A 125 28.52 -4.96 -7.04
N THR A 126 29.52 -5.85 -7.01
CA THR A 126 29.39 -7.22 -7.54
C THR A 126 28.34 -8.00 -6.76
N TRP A 127 28.30 -7.87 -5.43
CA TRP A 127 27.23 -8.41 -4.59
C TRP A 127 25.87 -7.86 -5.00
N HIS A 128 25.70 -6.53 -5.17
CA HIS A 128 24.42 -5.92 -5.56
C HIS A 128 23.92 -6.36 -6.94
N SER A 129 24.81 -6.45 -7.93
CA SER A 129 24.45 -6.66 -9.34
C SER A 129 24.51 -8.13 -9.78
N GLY A 130 25.24 -8.97 -9.04
CA GLY A 130 25.50 -10.38 -9.35
C GLY A 130 24.92 -11.34 -8.30
N TRP A 131 25.58 -12.50 -8.13
CA TRP A 131 25.34 -13.47 -7.05
C TRP A 131 23.85 -13.78 -6.79
N TRP A 132 23.07 -13.89 -7.87
CA TRP A 132 21.61 -14.04 -7.80
C TRP A 132 21.18 -15.30 -7.08
N SER A 133 21.90 -16.41 -7.25
CA SER A 133 21.60 -17.67 -6.56
C SER A 133 21.64 -17.53 -5.04
N LEU A 134 22.66 -16.84 -4.50
CA LEU A 134 22.76 -16.59 -3.06
C LEU A 134 21.61 -15.70 -2.57
N LYS A 135 21.22 -14.70 -3.36
CA LYS A 135 20.11 -13.81 -3.03
C LYS A 135 18.76 -14.50 -3.08
N PHE A 136 18.51 -15.37 -4.06
CA PHE A 136 17.29 -16.17 -4.11
C PHE A 136 17.20 -17.08 -2.89
N PHE A 137 18.31 -17.71 -2.50
CA PHE A 137 18.38 -18.46 -1.27
C PHE A 137 18.09 -17.59 -0.04
N LEU A 138 18.75 -16.44 0.09
CA LEU A 138 18.51 -15.47 1.17
C LEU A 138 17.05 -14.98 1.21
N LEU A 139 16.43 -14.77 0.05
CA LEU A 139 15.04 -14.38 -0.07
C LEU A 139 14.10 -15.48 0.43
N ILE A 140 14.33 -16.74 0.03
CA ILE A 140 13.52 -17.87 0.50
C ILE A 140 13.67 -18.06 2.01
N VAL A 141 14.90 -17.99 2.52
CA VAL A 141 15.18 -18.11 3.96
C VAL A 141 14.52 -17.00 4.75
N SER A 142 14.67 -15.73 4.34
CA SER A 142 14.03 -14.59 5.01
C SER A 142 12.49 -14.68 4.98
N MET A 143 11.92 -15.18 3.87
CA MET A 143 10.49 -15.47 3.80
C MET A 143 10.08 -16.55 4.78
N ALA A 144 10.79 -17.69 4.83
CA ALA A 144 10.48 -18.78 5.76
C ALA A 144 10.62 -18.33 7.22
N VAL A 145 11.70 -17.61 7.55
CA VAL A 145 11.98 -17.09 8.90
C VAL A 145 10.83 -16.22 9.43
N SER A 146 10.19 -15.43 8.57
CA SER A 146 9.05 -14.58 8.98
C SER A 146 7.86 -15.35 9.54
N PHE A 147 7.66 -16.63 9.16
CA PHE A 147 6.56 -17.46 9.64
C PHE A 147 6.82 -18.05 11.04
N PHE A 148 8.06 -18.03 11.52
CA PHE A 148 8.39 -18.48 12.88
C PHE A 148 8.17 -17.39 13.94
N PHE A 149 7.94 -16.13 13.53
CA PHE A 149 7.66 -15.05 14.46
C PHE A 149 6.22 -15.14 15.03
N PRO A 150 6.05 -15.04 16.36
CA PRO A 150 4.73 -14.99 16.99
C PRO A 150 3.88 -13.79 16.55
N SER A 151 2.56 -13.96 16.53
CA SER A 151 1.59 -12.95 16.06
C SER A 151 1.72 -11.58 16.76
N LYS A 152 2.11 -11.54 18.04
CA LYS A 152 2.36 -10.29 18.78
C LYS A 152 3.42 -9.40 18.12
N TYR A 153 4.54 -9.99 17.67
CA TYR A 153 5.62 -9.23 17.02
C TYR A 153 5.25 -8.79 15.61
N ILE A 154 4.46 -9.62 14.90
CA ILE A 154 3.95 -9.29 13.56
C ILE A 154 3.03 -8.06 13.60
N GLN A 155 2.20 -7.93 14.64
CA GLN A 155 1.35 -6.75 14.83
C GLN A 155 2.17 -5.48 15.12
N ILE A 156 3.20 -5.57 15.97
CA ILE A 156 4.12 -4.45 16.23
C ILE A 156 4.80 -4.00 14.92
N TYR A 157 5.25 -4.95 14.09
CA TYR A 157 5.77 -4.63 12.77
C TYR A 157 4.74 -3.89 11.90
N GLY A 158 3.47 -4.28 11.93
CA GLY A 158 2.39 -3.58 11.23
C GLY A 158 2.26 -2.11 11.64
N GLU A 159 2.43 -1.79 12.92
CA GLU A 159 2.43 -0.39 13.41
C GLU A 159 3.67 0.38 12.95
N VAL A 160 4.85 -0.24 13.02
CA VAL A 160 6.10 0.36 12.50
C VAL A 160 6.00 0.62 10.99
N ALA A 161 5.35 -0.28 10.25
CA ALA A 161 5.13 -0.13 8.82
C ALA A 161 4.27 1.10 8.50
N ARG A 162 3.34 1.52 9.37
CA ARG A 162 2.58 2.77 9.13
C ARG A 162 3.49 3.99 9.10
N ILE A 163 4.48 4.05 10.00
CA ILE A 163 5.50 5.11 10.01
C ILE A 163 6.34 5.06 8.72
N GLY A 164 6.77 3.86 8.33
CA GLY A 164 7.52 3.64 7.09
C GLY A 164 6.75 4.07 5.83
N ALA A 165 5.44 3.86 5.78
CA ALA A 165 4.57 4.31 4.70
C ALA A 165 4.49 5.84 4.61
N GLY A 166 4.53 6.54 5.75
CA GLY A 166 4.62 8.00 5.80
C GLY A 166 5.92 8.53 5.20
N ILE A 167 7.06 7.92 5.57
CA ILE A 167 8.38 8.26 5.00
C ILE A 167 8.38 8.00 3.49
N PHE A 168 7.78 6.89 3.04
CA PHE A 168 7.65 6.59 1.62
C PHE A 168 6.91 7.68 0.85
N LEU A 169 5.80 8.21 1.38
CA LEU A 169 5.05 9.27 0.69
C LEU A 169 5.89 10.52 0.44
N VAL A 170 6.78 10.87 1.37
CA VAL A 170 7.72 12.00 1.19
C VAL A 170 8.76 11.68 0.12
N LEU A 171 9.35 10.48 0.16
CA LEU A 171 10.30 10.05 -0.88
C LEU A 171 9.65 9.96 -2.26
N GLN A 172 8.41 9.46 -2.31
CA GLN A 172 7.61 9.35 -3.52
C GLN A 172 7.27 10.74 -4.09
N LEU A 173 6.99 11.73 -3.25
CA LEU A 173 6.76 13.10 -3.70
C LEU A 173 7.99 13.65 -4.44
N VAL A 174 9.19 13.48 -3.87
CA VAL A 174 10.45 13.91 -4.53
C VAL A 174 10.63 13.16 -5.85
N SER A 175 10.40 11.84 -5.86
CA SER A 175 10.45 11.03 -7.07
C SER A 175 9.49 11.50 -8.16
N VAL A 176 8.24 11.81 -7.78
CA VAL A 176 7.24 12.28 -8.73
C VAL A 176 7.62 13.65 -9.30
N ILE A 177 8.16 14.56 -8.49
CA ILE A 177 8.62 15.87 -8.97
C ILE A 177 9.75 15.71 -10.01
N GLU A 178 10.77 14.91 -9.70
CA GLU A 178 11.90 14.68 -10.62
C GLU A 178 11.50 13.91 -11.87
N PHE A 179 10.56 12.98 -11.75
CA PHE A 179 9.98 12.32 -12.90
C PHE A 179 9.21 13.31 -13.78
N ILE A 180 8.41 14.20 -13.18
CA ILE A 180 7.65 15.22 -13.91
C ILE A 180 8.60 16.19 -14.62
N THR A 181 9.68 16.63 -14.00
CA THR A 181 10.67 17.51 -14.65
C THR A 181 11.39 16.80 -15.79
N TRP A 182 11.77 15.53 -15.60
CA TRP A 182 12.34 14.70 -16.66
C TRP A 182 11.37 14.53 -17.83
N TRP A 183 10.10 14.21 -17.54
CA TRP A 183 9.05 14.05 -18.54
C TRP A 183 8.78 15.34 -19.29
N ASN A 184 8.72 16.46 -18.57
CA ASN A 184 8.56 17.80 -19.14
C ASN A 184 9.68 18.11 -20.14
N ASN A 185 10.93 17.84 -19.77
CA ASN A 185 12.09 18.12 -20.63
C ASN A 185 12.18 17.14 -21.82
N TYR A 186 11.70 15.90 -21.67
CA TYR A 186 11.66 14.91 -22.74
C TYR A 186 10.62 15.28 -23.82
N TRP A 187 9.43 15.72 -23.42
CA TRP A 187 8.36 16.11 -24.35
C TRP A 187 8.50 17.54 -24.89
N MET A 188 9.21 18.41 -24.18
CA MET A 188 9.51 19.78 -24.61
C MET A 188 11.02 20.03 -24.60
N PRO A 189 11.80 19.44 -25.52
CA PRO A 189 13.20 19.80 -25.68
C PRO A 189 13.29 21.25 -26.20
N ASP A 190 14.08 22.09 -25.51
CA ASP A 190 14.24 23.55 -25.70
C ASP A 190 14.55 24.05 -27.13
N LYS A 191 14.64 23.17 -28.13
CA LYS A 191 15.16 23.50 -29.47
C LYS A 191 14.32 23.03 -30.66
N GLU A 192 13.21 22.32 -30.51
CA GLU A 192 12.45 21.83 -31.68
C GLU A 192 10.97 22.23 -31.70
N MET A 193 10.70 23.19 -32.60
CA MET A 193 9.45 23.48 -33.32
C MET A 193 8.19 23.87 -32.53
N LYS A 194 7.43 24.78 -33.17
CA LYS A 194 6.10 25.29 -32.79
C LYS A 194 5.07 24.18 -32.49
N GLU A 195 5.29 22.96 -33.01
CA GLU A 195 4.45 21.77 -32.78
C GLU A 195 4.62 21.15 -31.38
N SER A 196 5.85 21.07 -30.84
CA SER A 196 6.12 20.52 -29.49
C SER A 196 5.52 21.39 -28.39
N CYS A 197 5.49 22.71 -28.60
CA CYS A 197 4.83 23.67 -27.69
C CYS A 197 3.29 23.50 -27.70
N SER A 198 2.71 23.30 -28.88
CA SER A 198 1.27 23.01 -29.02
C SER A 198 0.88 21.71 -28.31
N LEU A 199 1.69 20.66 -28.45
CA LEU A 199 1.47 19.37 -27.81
C LEU A 199 1.59 19.47 -26.27
N GLY A 200 2.61 20.15 -25.75
CA GLY A 200 2.78 20.36 -24.31
C GLY A 200 1.60 21.13 -23.67
N LEU A 201 1.09 22.16 -24.35
CA LEU A 201 -0.10 22.90 -23.90
C LEU A 201 -1.38 22.05 -23.96
N PHE A 202 -1.55 21.26 -25.03
CA PHE A 202 -2.67 20.32 -25.16
C PHE A 202 -2.66 19.27 -24.04
N THR A 203 -1.51 18.65 -23.79
CA THR A 203 -1.34 17.67 -22.72
C THR A 203 -1.56 18.29 -21.33
N SER A 204 -1.06 19.51 -21.10
CA SER A 204 -1.31 20.24 -19.84
C SER A 204 -2.81 20.48 -19.62
N LYS A 205 -3.53 20.93 -20.65
CA LYS A 205 -4.98 21.13 -20.60
C LYS A 205 -5.72 19.84 -20.20
N ILE A 206 -5.33 18.69 -20.76
CA ILE A 206 -5.92 17.39 -20.41
C ILE A 206 -5.75 17.10 -18.91
N PHE A 207 -4.55 17.25 -18.36
CA PHE A 207 -4.31 16.98 -16.94
C PHE A 207 -5.08 17.93 -16.01
N TYR A 208 -5.19 19.22 -16.36
CA TYR A 208 -6.01 20.16 -15.58
C TYR A 208 -7.51 19.84 -15.64
N VAL A 209 -8.04 19.51 -16.83
CA VAL A 209 -9.43 19.08 -17.00
C VAL A 209 -9.71 17.80 -16.20
N ALA A 210 -8.81 16.82 -16.26
CA ALA A 210 -8.92 15.59 -15.47
C ALA A 210 -8.91 15.86 -13.97
N SER A 211 -8.06 16.79 -13.50
CA SER A 211 -7.97 17.17 -12.08
C SER A 211 -9.25 17.85 -11.57
N VAL A 212 -9.81 18.78 -12.36
CA VAL A 212 -11.08 19.46 -12.04
C VAL A 212 -12.25 18.47 -12.06
N CYS A 213 -12.29 17.58 -13.07
CA CYS A 213 -13.28 16.50 -13.14
C CYS A 213 -13.18 15.58 -11.91
N GLY A 214 -11.96 15.18 -11.52
CA GLY A 214 -11.73 14.37 -10.32
C GLY A 214 -12.22 15.03 -9.04
N ILE A 215 -11.99 16.34 -8.87
CA ILE A 215 -12.54 17.11 -7.74
C ILE A 215 -14.08 17.11 -7.77
N GLY A 216 -14.68 17.36 -8.94
CA GLY A 216 -16.14 17.35 -9.11
C GLY A 216 -16.75 15.98 -8.75
N LEU A 217 -16.15 14.90 -9.23
CA LEU A 217 -16.56 13.53 -8.89
C LEU A 217 -16.39 13.25 -7.38
N MET A 218 -15.31 13.72 -6.76
CA MET A 218 -15.12 13.55 -5.32
C MET A 218 -16.18 14.27 -4.49
N TYR A 219 -16.55 15.51 -4.85
CA TYR A 219 -17.67 16.18 -4.20
C TYR A 219 -19.00 15.45 -4.39
N PHE A 220 -19.24 14.94 -5.60
CA PHE A 220 -20.47 14.23 -5.92
C PHE A 220 -20.62 12.92 -5.13
N PHE A 221 -19.55 12.12 -5.04
CA PHE A 221 -19.59 10.82 -4.38
C PHE A 221 -19.36 10.89 -2.86
N TYR A 222 -18.45 11.75 -2.38
CA TYR A 222 -17.99 11.75 -0.99
C TYR A 222 -18.35 13.03 -0.20
N GLY A 223 -18.86 14.07 -0.88
CA GLY A 223 -19.13 15.39 -0.29
C GLY A 223 -20.60 15.86 -0.38
N ARG A 224 -21.53 14.97 -0.75
CA ARG A 224 -22.94 15.34 -1.04
C ARG A 224 -23.74 15.78 0.18
N SER A 225 -23.29 15.44 1.39
CA SER A 225 -23.97 15.83 2.63
C SER A 225 -23.07 16.69 3.52
N LEU A 226 -23.66 17.69 4.18
CA LEU A 226 -22.97 18.57 5.14
C LEU A 226 -22.39 17.81 6.35
N LYS A 227 -22.79 16.56 6.56
CA LYS A 227 -22.29 15.69 7.62
C LYS A 227 -20.89 15.14 7.32
N CYS A 228 -20.45 15.17 6.05
CA CYS A 228 -19.14 14.72 5.61
C CYS A 228 -18.08 15.84 5.70
N SER A 229 -18.01 16.53 6.85
CA SER A 229 -17.18 17.72 7.04
C SER A 229 -15.69 17.46 6.77
N LEU A 230 -15.20 16.28 7.16
CA LEU A 230 -13.80 15.87 6.96
C LEU A 230 -13.47 15.68 5.47
N ASN A 231 -14.33 14.99 4.72
CA ASN A 231 -14.14 14.79 3.28
C ASN A 231 -14.23 16.12 2.52
N ILE A 232 -15.22 16.94 2.86
CA ILE A 232 -15.37 18.29 2.30
C ILE A 232 -14.12 19.14 2.61
N TYR A 233 -13.59 19.07 3.83
CA TYR A 233 -12.38 19.79 4.22
C TYR A 233 -11.17 19.39 3.35
N PHE A 234 -10.92 18.10 3.15
CA PHE A 234 -9.79 17.65 2.32
C PHE A 234 -9.98 17.98 0.84
N ILE A 235 -11.18 17.82 0.29
CA ILE A 235 -11.46 18.14 -1.12
C ILE A 235 -11.36 19.66 -1.36
N THR A 236 -11.92 20.49 -0.48
CA THR A 236 -11.85 21.97 -0.60
C THR A 236 -10.41 22.47 -0.55
N TRP A 237 -9.62 22.04 0.43
CA TRP A 237 -8.21 22.43 0.53
C TRP A 237 -7.39 21.94 -0.66
N THR A 238 -7.66 20.73 -1.16
CA THR A 238 -7.01 20.24 -2.38
C THR A 238 -7.33 21.15 -3.56
N ALA A 239 -8.60 21.54 -3.76
CA ALA A 239 -8.99 22.45 -4.82
C ALA A 239 -8.31 23.83 -4.72
N ILE A 240 -8.22 24.40 -3.51
CA ILE A 240 -7.54 25.68 -3.26
C ILE A 240 -6.04 25.57 -3.60
N LEU A 241 -5.38 24.48 -3.18
CA LEU A 241 -3.96 24.29 -3.49
C LEU A 241 -3.72 24.19 -5.00
N LEU A 242 -4.61 23.53 -5.75
CA LEU A 242 -4.50 23.45 -7.21
C LEU A 242 -4.66 24.81 -7.88
N THR A 243 -5.62 25.64 -7.44
CA THR A 243 -5.81 26.97 -8.03
C THR A 243 -4.60 27.87 -7.74
N VAL A 244 -4.04 27.82 -6.53
CA VAL A 244 -2.80 28.53 -6.17
C VAL A 244 -1.62 28.06 -7.03
N MET A 245 -1.44 26.75 -7.20
CA MET A 245 -0.37 26.20 -8.04
C MET A 245 -0.49 26.62 -9.51
N MET A 246 -1.71 26.64 -10.04
CA MET A 246 -2.00 27.12 -11.39
C MET A 246 -1.68 28.62 -11.53
N ALA A 247 -2.11 29.44 -10.57
CA ALA A 247 -1.83 30.89 -10.57
C ALA A 247 -0.34 31.20 -10.50
N ILE A 248 0.41 30.52 -9.64
CA ILE A 248 1.88 30.69 -9.53
C ILE A 248 2.57 30.25 -10.83
N SER A 249 2.10 29.18 -11.46
CA SER A 249 2.67 28.67 -12.71
C SER A 249 2.44 29.61 -13.91
N LEU A 250 1.34 30.37 -13.90
CA LEU A 250 1.04 31.39 -14.91
C LEU A 250 1.77 32.72 -14.66
N HIS A 251 2.39 32.89 -13.50
CA HIS A 251 3.05 34.13 -13.16
C HIS A 251 4.31 34.34 -14.02
N SER A 252 4.39 35.51 -14.67
CA SER A 252 5.42 35.84 -15.66
C SER A 252 6.86 35.76 -15.13
N LYS A 253 7.08 35.90 -13.82
CA LYS A 253 8.42 35.73 -13.20
C LYS A 253 8.84 34.27 -13.00
N VAL A 254 7.91 33.31 -12.97
CA VAL A 254 8.19 31.90 -12.64
C VAL A 254 8.47 31.08 -13.90
N ASN A 255 7.76 31.38 -15.00
CA ASN A 255 8.01 30.89 -16.38
C ASN A 255 8.42 29.40 -16.50
N ARG A 256 7.93 28.54 -15.60
CA ARG A 256 8.06 27.08 -15.70
C ARG A 256 6.84 26.53 -16.44
N GLY A 257 7.06 25.56 -17.32
CA GLY A 257 6.01 25.00 -18.17
C GLY A 257 4.75 24.53 -17.41
N LEU A 258 3.58 24.86 -17.96
CA LEU A 258 2.26 24.55 -17.39
C LEU A 258 1.99 23.03 -17.26
N LEU A 259 2.72 22.22 -18.03
CA LEU A 259 2.61 20.76 -18.03
C LEU A 259 3.01 20.16 -16.68
N SER A 260 4.08 20.66 -16.05
CA SER A 260 4.57 20.14 -14.77
C SER A 260 3.54 20.33 -13.64
N SER A 261 2.93 21.52 -13.56
CA SER A 261 1.90 21.80 -12.55
C SER A 261 0.60 21.06 -12.82
N GLY A 262 0.22 20.84 -14.08
CA GLY A 262 -0.93 20.01 -14.45
C GLY A 262 -0.79 18.54 -14.03
N ILE A 263 0.37 17.91 -14.30
CA ILE A 263 0.62 16.52 -13.89
C ILE A 263 0.63 16.40 -12.36
N MET A 264 1.26 17.36 -11.67
CA MET A 264 1.28 17.41 -10.22
C MET A 264 -0.14 17.60 -9.64
N ALA A 265 -0.97 18.41 -10.29
CA ALA A 265 -2.37 18.60 -9.89
C ALA A 265 -3.15 17.28 -9.92
N SER A 266 -2.99 16.49 -10.98
CA SER A 266 -3.63 15.18 -11.08
C SER A 266 -3.15 14.20 -10.01
N TYR A 267 -1.86 14.24 -9.68
CA TYR A 267 -1.29 13.42 -8.60
C TYR A 267 -1.87 13.79 -7.22
N LEU A 268 -2.02 15.08 -6.92
CA LEU A 268 -2.64 15.54 -5.67
C LEU A 268 -4.11 15.14 -5.55
N VAL A 269 -4.87 15.25 -6.64
CA VAL A 269 -6.26 14.75 -6.71
C VAL A 269 -6.31 13.25 -6.46
N PHE A 270 -5.41 12.48 -7.06
CA PHE A 270 -5.31 11.05 -6.85
C PHE A 270 -4.98 10.67 -5.39
N LEU A 271 -4.04 11.40 -4.75
CA LEU A 271 -3.72 11.18 -3.33
C LEU A 271 -4.91 11.50 -2.43
N CYS A 272 -5.63 12.59 -2.71
CA CYS A 272 -6.84 12.97 -1.98
C CYS A 272 -7.93 11.91 -2.11
N TRP A 273 -8.20 11.45 -3.35
CA TRP A 273 -9.14 10.36 -3.60
C TRP A 273 -8.76 9.07 -2.86
N SER A 274 -7.48 8.71 -2.89
CA SER A 274 -6.97 7.51 -2.18
C SER A 274 -7.14 7.63 -0.66
N ALA A 275 -6.91 8.82 -0.10
CA ALA A 275 -7.10 9.08 1.33
C ALA A 275 -8.57 8.97 1.74
N ILE A 276 -9.49 9.59 0.98
CA ILE A 276 -10.94 9.55 1.26
C ILE A 276 -11.49 8.13 1.11
N ARG A 277 -11.04 7.37 0.09
CA ARG A 277 -11.41 5.95 -0.07
C ARG A 277 -10.92 5.04 1.05
N SER A 278 -9.95 5.50 1.84
CA SER A 278 -9.47 4.76 3.01
C SER A 278 -10.37 4.98 4.23
N GLU A 279 -11.32 5.92 4.18
CA GLU A 279 -12.38 6.03 5.19
C GLU A 279 -13.27 4.77 5.15
N PRO A 280 -13.58 4.15 6.31
CA PRO A 280 -14.45 2.99 6.35
C PRO A 280 -15.81 3.30 5.71
N VAL A 281 -16.43 2.26 5.13
CA VAL A 281 -17.72 2.38 4.45
C VAL A 281 -18.76 2.83 5.46
N ASN A 282 -19.47 3.90 5.15
CA ASN A 282 -20.51 4.45 6.01
C ASN A 282 -21.61 5.01 5.12
N ASP A 283 -22.86 4.71 5.44
CA ASP A 283 -24.05 5.10 4.68
C ASP A 283 -24.18 6.62 4.45
N GLN A 284 -23.43 7.42 5.20
CA GLN A 284 -23.49 8.88 5.12
C GLN A 284 -22.52 9.49 4.09
N CYS A 285 -21.30 8.96 3.96
CA CYS A 285 -20.19 9.65 3.27
C CYS A 285 -19.42 8.79 2.28
N ASN A 286 -19.28 7.48 2.55
CA ASN A 286 -18.62 6.55 1.67
C ASN A 286 -19.59 5.40 1.37
N LYS A 287 -20.53 5.63 0.45
CA LYS A 287 -21.50 4.62 0.01
C LYS A 287 -20.82 3.65 -0.96
N GLN A 288 -20.38 2.50 -0.46
CA GLN A 288 -20.05 1.38 -1.35
C GLN A 288 -21.37 0.81 -1.86
N ASN A 289 -21.85 1.28 -3.03
CA ASN A 289 -23.04 0.73 -3.67
C ASN A 289 -22.81 -0.76 -3.96
N GLN A 290 -23.34 -1.63 -3.11
CA GLN A 290 -23.29 -3.07 -3.26
C GLN A 290 -24.54 -3.56 -4.01
N ALA A 291 -24.90 -2.88 -5.11
CA ALA A 291 -26.08 -3.18 -5.91
C ALA A 291 -25.78 -3.60 -7.35
N ASP A 292 -24.53 -3.60 -7.79
CA ASP A 292 -24.13 -4.13 -9.10
C ASP A 292 -22.70 -4.67 -9.00
N GLY A 293 -22.33 -5.66 -9.82
CA GLY A 293 -21.01 -6.30 -9.91
C GLY A 293 -19.84 -5.37 -10.32
N ASN A 294 -19.87 -4.12 -9.89
CA ASN A 294 -18.95 -3.04 -10.24
C ASN A 294 -17.90 -2.78 -9.14
N SER A 295 -17.95 -3.48 -8.00
CA SER A 295 -16.91 -3.43 -6.96
C SER A 295 -15.54 -3.93 -7.46
N ASP A 296 -15.55 -4.84 -8.43
CA ASP A 296 -14.36 -5.49 -8.97
C ASP A 296 -13.50 -4.51 -9.75
N TRP A 297 -14.11 -3.65 -10.57
CA TRP A 297 -13.40 -2.64 -11.36
C TRP A 297 -12.61 -1.65 -10.51
N THR A 298 -13.14 -1.21 -9.37
CA THR A 298 -12.42 -0.25 -8.52
C THR A 298 -11.26 -0.89 -7.76
N THR A 299 -11.34 -2.20 -7.50
CA THR A 299 -10.25 -2.99 -6.89
C THR A 299 -9.16 -3.26 -7.91
N ILE A 300 -9.55 -3.68 -9.13
CA ILE A 300 -8.66 -3.87 -10.28
C ILE A 300 -7.93 -2.56 -10.62
N LEU A 301 -8.66 -1.44 -10.68
CA LEU A 301 -8.09 -0.12 -10.93
C LEU A 301 -7.06 0.27 -9.86
N SER A 302 -7.38 0.06 -8.57
CA SER A 302 -6.45 0.36 -7.47
C SER A 302 -5.19 -0.51 -7.53
N PHE A 303 -5.34 -1.76 -7.94
CA PHE A 303 -4.24 -2.69 -8.16
C PHE A 303 -3.34 -2.28 -9.34
N LEU A 304 -3.93 -1.91 -10.48
CA LEU A 304 -3.20 -1.38 -11.63
C LEU A 304 -2.43 -0.12 -11.27
N ILE A 305 -3.06 0.79 -10.52
CA ILE A 305 -2.39 2.01 -10.07
C ILE A 305 -1.25 1.70 -9.10
N ALA A 306 -1.41 0.72 -8.20
CA ALA A 306 -0.34 0.28 -7.32
C ALA A 306 0.84 -0.31 -8.12
N ILE A 307 0.59 -1.13 -9.14
CA ILE A 307 1.63 -1.64 -10.05
C ILE A 307 2.34 -0.50 -10.76
N CYS A 308 1.59 0.44 -11.34
CA CYS A 308 2.16 1.62 -11.99
C CYS A 308 3.02 2.43 -11.02
N ALA A 309 2.57 2.66 -9.79
CA ALA A 309 3.33 3.37 -8.76
C ALA A 309 4.62 2.63 -8.38
N ILE A 310 4.59 1.30 -8.28
CA ILE A 310 5.77 0.46 -8.00
C ILE A 310 6.78 0.56 -9.15
N VAL A 311 6.33 0.44 -10.40
CA VAL A 311 7.18 0.55 -11.59
C VAL A 311 7.80 1.94 -11.66
N MET A 312 6.99 2.97 -11.43
CA MET A 312 7.42 4.37 -11.39
C MET A 312 8.44 4.64 -10.29
N ALA A 313 8.19 4.21 -9.06
CA ALA A 313 9.15 4.34 -7.96
C ALA A 313 10.47 3.61 -8.29
N THR A 314 10.35 2.40 -8.85
CA THR A 314 11.49 1.59 -9.26
C THR A 314 12.28 2.27 -10.37
N PHE A 315 11.66 2.98 -11.33
CA PHE A 315 12.32 3.68 -12.45
C PHE A 315 12.80 5.10 -12.11
N SER A 316 12.18 5.78 -11.15
CA SER A 316 12.59 7.13 -10.70
C SER A 316 13.83 7.10 -9.81
N THR A 317 14.00 6.04 -9.00
CA THR A 317 15.08 5.96 -7.99
C THR A 317 16.50 6.31 -8.47
N GLY A 318 16.87 5.99 -9.70
CA GLY A 318 18.16 6.33 -10.29
C GLY A 318 18.32 7.82 -10.56
N ILE A 319 17.24 8.48 -10.99
CA ILE A 319 17.15 9.94 -11.13
C ILE A 319 17.24 10.57 -9.73
N ASP A 320 16.41 10.09 -8.81
CA ASP A 320 16.30 10.66 -7.46
C ASP A 320 17.59 10.52 -6.64
N SER A 321 18.34 9.43 -6.85
CA SER A 321 19.60 9.21 -6.13
C SER A 321 20.61 10.32 -6.40
N GLN A 322 20.56 10.96 -7.58
CA GLN A 322 21.40 12.11 -7.89
C GLN A 322 20.91 13.38 -7.16
N SER A 323 19.61 13.53 -6.93
CA SER A 323 19.03 14.67 -6.21
C SER A 323 19.37 14.70 -4.72
N PHE A 324 19.58 13.54 -4.10
CA PHE A 324 19.99 13.41 -2.69
C PHE A 324 21.51 13.39 -2.47
N GLN A 325 22.32 13.51 -3.54
CA GLN A 325 23.76 13.67 -3.38
C GLN A 325 24.09 15.09 -2.91
N PHE A 326 24.47 15.23 -1.64
CA PHE A 326 24.88 16.49 -1.01
C PHE A 326 26.12 17.16 -1.64
N ARG A 327 26.78 16.53 -2.63
CA ARG A 327 27.99 17.05 -3.27
C ARG A 327 27.91 16.89 -4.80
N LYS A 328 27.23 17.83 -5.45
CA LYS A 328 27.08 17.91 -6.92
C LYS A 328 28.36 18.30 -7.66
N ASP A 329 29.38 18.80 -6.97
CA ASP A 329 30.58 19.40 -7.60
C ASP A 329 31.72 18.41 -7.91
N LYS A 330 31.50 17.09 -7.79
CA LYS A 330 32.52 16.09 -8.17
C LYS A 330 32.27 15.60 -9.58
N VAL A 331 33.30 15.68 -10.43
CA VAL A 331 33.29 15.10 -11.78
C VAL A 331 33.04 13.59 -11.66
N GLN A 332 31.94 13.13 -12.25
CA GLN A 332 31.55 11.72 -12.25
C GLN A 332 32.50 10.93 -13.16
N GLN A 333 33.17 9.93 -12.60
CA GLN A 333 34.14 9.09 -13.30
C GLN A 333 33.42 7.91 -13.98
N GLU A 334 34.02 7.34 -15.03
CA GLU A 334 33.40 6.22 -15.78
C GLU A 334 33.17 4.97 -14.91
N ASP A 335 33.94 4.81 -13.83
CA ASP A 335 33.88 3.70 -12.88
C ASP A 335 32.89 3.93 -11.72
N ASP A 336 32.24 5.09 -11.64
CA ASP A 336 31.23 5.39 -10.62
C ASP A 336 29.93 4.62 -10.88
N ILE A 337 29.27 4.19 -9.80
CA ILE A 337 27.98 3.52 -9.89
C ILE A 337 26.88 4.43 -10.48
N PRO A 338 25.91 3.87 -11.22
CA PRO A 338 24.88 4.66 -11.89
C PRO A 338 23.84 5.29 -10.94
N TYR A 339 23.67 4.75 -9.74
CA TYR A 339 22.75 5.22 -8.71
C TYR A 339 23.21 4.71 -7.34
N ASP A 340 22.81 5.37 -6.25
CA ASP A 340 23.14 4.91 -4.90
C ASP A 340 22.34 3.65 -4.53
N TYR A 341 23.05 2.53 -4.33
CA TYR A 341 22.44 1.23 -4.03
C TYR A 341 21.74 1.22 -2.67
N GLY A 342 22.28 1.93 -1.66
CA GLY A 342 21.67 2.00 -0.34
C GLY A 342 20.33 2.74 -0.37
N PHE A 343 20.30 3.91 -1.02
CA PHE A 343 19.08 4.68 -1.24
C PHE A 343 18.03 3.89 -2.05
N PHE A 344 18.49 3.07 -3.00
CA PHE A 344 17.61 2.18 -3.75
C PHE A 344 16.91 1.14 -2.87
N HIS A 345 17.65 0.42 -2.03
CA HIS A 345 17.06 -0.57 -1.12
C HIS A 345 16.20 0.09 -0.02
N LEU A 346 16.59 1.27 0.46
CA LEU A 346 15.78 2.05 1.41
C LEU A 346 14.40 2.40 0.82
N LYS A 347 14.34 2.78 -0.46
CA LYS A 347 13.07 3.03 -1.16
C LYS A 347 12.20 1.80 -1.28
N LEU A 348 12.78 0.63 -1.56
CA LEU A 348 12.01 -0.63 -1.62
C LEU A 348 11.45 -1.03 -0.25
N ILE A 349 12.19 -0.79 0.84
CA ILE A 349 11.70 -0.97 2.22
C ILE A 349 10.50 -0.04 2.47
N ALA A 350 10.64 1.25 2.16
CA ALA A 350 9.57 2.23 2.36
C ALA A 350 8.34 1.92 1.48
N LEU A 351 8.55 1.50 0.23
CA LEU A 351 7.50 1.08 -0.69
C LEU A 351 6.75 -0.17 -0.18
N MET A 352 7.45 -1.12 0.45
CA MET A 352 6.82 -2.30 1.05
C MET A 352 5.82 -1.91 2.15
N HIS A 353 6.25 -1.03 3.04
CA HIS A 353 5.40 -0.51 4.11
C HIS A 353 4.16 0.21 3.55
N LYS A 354 4.30 0.98 2.47
CA LYS A 354 3.16 1.60 1.80
C LYS A 354 2.21 0.56 1.19
N ALA A 355 2.74 -0.44 0.49
CA ALA A 355 1.93 -1.49 -0.14
C ALA A 355 1.09 -2.26 0.89
N LEU A 356 1.66 -2.51 2.07
CA LEU A 356 0.98 -3.14 3.21
C LEU A 356 -0.22 -2.30 3.70
N THR A 357 -0.07 -0.98 3.83
CA THR A 357 -1.17 -0.10 4.28
C THR A 357 -2.33 0.01 3.29
N SER A 358 -2.12 -0.35 2.02
CA SER A 358 -3.16 -0.36 0.99
C SER A 358 -4.03 -1.62 1.02
N ILE A 359 -3.73 -2.58 1.89
CA ILE A 359 -4.48 -3.82 2.02
C ILE A 359 -5.56 -3.63 3.10
N PRO A 360 -6.86 -3.59 2.75
CA PRO A 360 -7.92 -3.39 3.74
C PRO A 360 -7.93 -4.55 4.73
N SER A 361 -7.84 -4.23 6.01
CA SER A 361 -7.87 -5.20 7.11
C SER A 361 -9.27 -5.24 7.70
N TYR A 362 -10.03 -6.30 7.41
CA TYR A 362 -11.35 -6.49 8.00
C TYR A 362 -11.54 -7.94 8.45
N LEU A 363 -12.16 -8.13 9.61
CA LEU A 363 -12.59 -9.43 10.11
C LEU A 363 -14.02 -9.66 9.64
N SER A 364 -14.26 -10.64 8.76
CA SER A 364 -15.61 -11.07 8.37
C SER A 364 -16.02 -12.26 9.24
N LEU A 365 -17.15 -12.13 9.92
CA LEU A 365 -17.82 -13.19 10.67
C LEU A 365 -19.16 -13.50 9.99
N TYR A 366 -19.53 -14.77 9.92
CA TYR A 366 -20.81 -15.20 9.37
C TYR A 366 -21.61 -15.91 10.45
N ILE A 367 -22.88 -15.52 10.62
CA ILE A 367 -23.83 -16.15 11.53
C ILE A 367 -24.96 -16.75 10.68
N PRO A 368 -25.09 -18.08 10.60
CA PRO A 368 -26.34 -18.71 10.18
C PRO A 368 -27.31 -18.55 11.34
N SER A 369 -28.36 -17.73 11.18
CA SER A 369 -29.34 -17.56 12.26
C SER A 369 -30.17 -18.83 12.42
N SER A 370 -29.95 -19.62 13.45
CA SER A 370 -30.81 -20.75 13.83
C SER A 370 -31.90 -20.19 14.74
N LEU A 371 -33.15 -20.08 14.27
CA LEU A 371 -34.23 -19.53 15.11
C LEU A 371 -34.62 -20.51 16.22
N VAL A 372 -34.28 -20.17 17.48
CA VAL A 372 -34.97 -20.67 18.66
C VAL A 372 -35.74 -19.50 19.30
N THR A 373 -37.02 -19.39 18.96
CA THR A 373 -37.89 -18.31 19.47
C THR A 373 -38.51 -18.72 20.81
N LEU A 374 -38.26 -17.94 21.87
CA LEU A 374 -38.97 -18.08 23.13
C LEU A 374 -40.17 -17.12 23.13
N THR A 375 -41.38 -17.63 22.87
CA THR A 375 -42.60 -16.84 23.06
C THR A 375 -43.07 -16.97 24.52
N GLN A 376 -42.93 -15.92 25.31
CA GLN A 376 -43.66 -15.77 26.58
C GLN A 376 -44.68 -14.64 26.45
N GLY A 377 -45.96 -14.99 26.59
CA GLY A 377 -47.05 -14.03 26.76
C GLY A 377 -47.78 -13.67 25.47
N SER A 378 -49.11 -13.77 25.54
CA SER A 378 -50.08 -13.45 24.50
C SER A 378 -49.93 -12.02 23.95
N ASN A 379 -49.29 -11.86 22.79
CA ASN A 379 -49.40 -10.67 21.95
C ASN A 379 -49.73 -11.07 20.50
N PRO A 380 -50.50 -10.24 19.76
CA PRO A 380 -51.03 -10.63 18.46
C PRO A 380 -49.91 -10.77 17.43
N ALA A 381 -49.98 -11.83 16.61
CA ALA A 381 -49.17 -11.98 15.42
C ALA A 381 -49.26 -10.73 14.53
N GLY A 382 -48.14 -10.33 13.94
CA GLY A 382 -48.10 -9.24 12.94
C GLY A 382 -49.05 -9.53 11.76
N PRO A 383 -49.58 -8.48 11.09
CA PRO A 383 -50.62 -8.56 10.06
C PRO A 383 -50.25 -9.38 8.80
N ASP A 384 -48.98 -9.77 8.67
CA ASP A 384 -48.33 -10.39 7.53
C ASP A 384 -48.00 -11.88 7.74
N GLY A 385 -48.43 -12.48 8.85
CA GLY A 385 -48.44 -13.94 9.06
C GLY A 385 -47.06 -14.59 9.19
N LEU A 386 -45.98 -13.80 9.21
CA LEU A 386 -44.58 -14.23 9.33
C LEU A 386 -43.81 -13.52 10.47
N GLY A 387 -44.40 -12.53 11.13
CA GLY A 387 -43.66 -11.53 11.91
C GLY A 387 -43.44 -11.89 13.37
N LEU A 388 -42.17 -11.92 13.80
CA LEU A 388 -41.75 -11.71 15.18
C LEU A 388 -42.43 -10.42 15.70
N GLY A 389 -43.50 -10.54 16.48
CA GLY A 389 -44.25 -9.38 16.99
C GLY A 389 -43.35 -8.47 17.84
N PHE A 390 -43.69 -7.18 17.93
CA PHE A 390 -42.95 -6.25 18.77
C PHE A 390 -42.80 -6.77 20.20
N GLY A 391 -41.57 -6.70 20.72
CA GLY A 391 -41.21 -7.25 22.03
C GLY A 391 -40.86 -8.74 22.02
N THR A 392 -40.91 -9.43 20.88
CA THR A 392 -40.44 -10.82 20.78
C THR A 392 -38.95 -10.89 21.04
N ILE A 393 -38.53 -11.78 21.94
CA ILE A 393 -37.13 -12.06 22.28
C ILE A 393 -36.73 -13.39 21.66
N THR A 394 -35.70 -13.36 20.81
CA THR A 394 -35.07 -14.54 20.21
C THR A 394 -33.72 -14.75 20.87
N VAL A 395 -33.50 -15.92 21.44
CA VAL A 395 -32.21 -16.30 22.05
C VAL A 395 -31.39 -17.00 20.99
N ILE A 396 -30.12 -16.63 20.86
CA ILE A 396 -29.19 -17.21 19.87
C ILE A 396 -28.04 -17.96 20.55
N ASP A 397 -27.71 -19.11 19.99
CA ASP A 397 -26.49 -19.90 20.24
C ASP A 397 -25.95 -20.40 18.89
N ASP A 398 -25.68 -19.46 18.00
CA ASP A 398 -25.38 -19.75 16.59
C ASP A 398 -23.89 -19.98 16.36
N VAL A 399 -23.55 -20.82 15.39
CA VAL A 399 -22.15 -21.09 15.03
C VAL A 399 -21.58 -19.92 14.22
N LEU A 400 -20.41 -19.42 14.60
CA LEU A 400 -19.67 -18.44 13.80
C LEU A 400 -18.83 -19.16 12.75
N THR A 401 -18.94 -18.77 11.47
CA THR A 401 -18.11 -19.34 10.41
C THR A 401 -17.29 -18.27 9.69
N SER A 402 -16.21 -18.70 9.01
CA SER A 402 -15.35 -17.82 8.22
C SER A 402 -15.88 -17.52 6.81
N SER A 403 -16.90 -18.25 6.34
CA SER A 403 -17.46 -18.18 4.98
C SER A 403 -18.95 -18.59 5.00
N PRO A 404 -19.79 -18.11 4.06
CA PRO A 404 -21.21 -18.49 4.00
C PRO A 404 -21.46 -19.90 3.43
N GLU A 405 -20.44 -20.60 2.93
CA GLU A 405 -20.56 -21.93 2.33
C GLU A 405 -20.78 -23.04 3.39
N LEU A 406 -21.65 -24.03 3.08
CA LEU A 406 -21.84 -25.22 3.92
C LEU A 406 -20.51 -25.99 4.05
N GLY A 407 -20.08 -26.25 5.30
CA GLY A 407 -18.80 -26.92 5.60
C GLY A 407 -17.61 -25.98 5.84
N SER A 408 -17.86 -24.67 5.94
CA SER A 408 -16.85 -23.70 6.35
C SER A 408 -16.39 -23.89 7.80
N GLN A 409 -15.15 -23.50 8.11
CA GLN A 409 -14.57 -23.68 9.44
C GLN A 409 -15.33 -22.85 10.48
N GLN A 410 -15.70 -23.52 11.57
CA GLN A 410 -16.26 -22.92 12.77
C GLN A 410 -15.18 -22.09 13.48
N LEU A 411 -15.45 -20.79 13.60
CA LEU A 411 -14.61 -19.83 14.33
C LEU A 411 -14.99 -19.76 15.83
N GLY A 412 -16.18 -20.24 16.18
CA GLY A 412 -16.72 -20.22 17.54
C GLY A 412 -18.23 -20.09 17.54
N LYS A 413 -18.79 -19.39 18.52
CA LYS A 413 -20.24 -19.22 18.72
C LYS A 413 -20.65 -17.77 18.95
N ALA A 414 -21.83 -17.40 18.49
CA ALA A 414 -22.52 -16.16 18.81
C ALA A 414 -23.62 -16.45 19.83
N GLN A 415 -23.47 -15.91 21.03
CA GLN A 415 -24.39 -16.13 22.14
C GLN A 415 -25.01 -14.83 22.61
N GLY A 416 -26.33 -14.76 22.69
CA GLY A 416 -27.03 -13.54 23.06
C GLY A 416 -28.50 -13.54 22.71
N VAL A 417 -29.03 -12.34 22.48
CA VAL A 417 -30.44 -12.12 22.20
C VAL A 417 -30.66 -11.10 21.09
N TYR A 418 -31.70 -11.35 20.29
CA TYR A 418 -32.31 -10.39 19.39
C TYR A 418 -33.70 -10.05 19.90
N ILE A 419 -34.06 -8.77 19.90
CA ILE A 419 -35.37 -8.30 20.38
C ILE A 419 -36.03 -7.51 19.26
N ALA A 420 -37.23 -7.93 18.84
CA ALA A 420 -38.03 -7.16 17.88
C ALA A 420 -38.39 -5.80 18.50
N SER A 421 -37.72 -4.73 18.04
CA SER A 421 -37.74 -3.41 18.67
C SER A 421 -38.63 -2.38 17.97
N SER A 422 -39.36 -2.80 16.92
CA SER A 422 -40.34 -1.95 16.25
C SER A 422 -41.69 -2.64 16.05
N ALA A 423 -42.77 -1.87 16.17
CA ALA A 423 -44.15 -2.31 15.98
C ALA A 423 -44.44 -2.82 14.55
N ASP A 424 -43.73 -2.29 13.57
CA ASP A 424 -43.78 -2.69 12.16
C ASP A 424 -42.86 -3.87 11.83
N GLY A 425 -42.13 -4.43 12.81
CA GLY A 425 -41.19 -5.53 12.61
C GLY A 425 -39.90 -5.16 11.87
N SER A 426 -39.68 -3.88 11.52
CA SER A 426 -38.57 -3.46 10.66
C SER A 426 -37.19 -3.45 11.35
N THR A 427 -37.17 -3.48 12.69
CA THR A 427 -35.93 -3.39 13.49
C THR A 427 -35.83 -4.44 14.58
N GLN A 428 -34.61 -4.88 14.84
CA GLN A 428 -34.23 -5.78 15.92
C GLN A 428 -33.07 -5.19 16.72
N MET A 429 -33.21 -5.08 18.04
CA MET A 429 -32.10 -4.80 18.93
C MET A 429 -31.28 -6.08 19.11
N MET A 430 -29.98 -6.01 18.82
CA MET A 430 -29.05 -7.12 18.95
C MET A 430 -28.10 -6.88 20.12
N ALA A 431 -28.00 -7.86 21.00
CA ALA A 431 -27.04 -7.90 22.10
C ALA A 431 -26.45 -9.30 22.20
N PHE A 432 -25.23 -9.49 21.70
CA PHE A 432 -24.59 -10.81 21.67
C PHE A 432 -23.09 -10.73 21.82
N SER A 433 -22.50 -11.83 22.25
CA SER A 433 -21.06 -12.03 22.37
C SER A 433 -20.61 -13.03 21.32
N ALA A 434 -19.64 -12.64 20.49
CA ALA A 434 -18.92 -13.59 19.65
C ALA A 434 -17.81 -14.21 20.50
N ILE A 435 -17.93 -15.50 20.80
CA ILE A 435 -16.99 -16.29 21.58
C ILE A 435 -16.19 -17.14 20.59
N PHE A 436 -14.88 -16.95 20.54
CA PHE A 436 -14.02 -17.62 19.57
C PHE A 436 -13.48 -18.93 20.14
N GLU A 437 -13.58 -20.01 19.36
CA GLU A 437 -12.99 -21.31 19.71
C GLU A 437 -11.48 -21.29 19.44
N GLY A 438 -10.69 -21.76 20.41
CA GLY A 438 -9.23 -21.88 20.29
C GLY A 438 -8.39 -20.84 21.04
N GLY A 439 -8.93 -19.79 21.65
CA GLY A 439 -8.12 -18.83 22.43
C GLY A 439 -7.62 -19.40 23.77
N GLU A 440 -6.37 -19.14 24.17
CA GLU A 440 -5.79 -19.55 25.47
C GLU A 440 -6.59 -19.03 26.70
N PHE A 441 -7.42 -17.99 26.52
CA PHE A 441 -8.16 -17.31 27.59
C PHE A 441 -9.67 -17.13 27.32
N GLY A 442 -10.24 -17.81 26.33
CA GLY A 442 -11.64 -17.60 25.93
C GLY A 442 -11.85 -16.20 25.36
N ASP A 443 -11.32 -15.96 24.16
CA ASP A 443 -11.41 -14.68 23.47
C ASP A 443 -12.87 -14.39 23.09
N SER A 444 -13.36 -13.19 23.41
CA SER A 444 -14.71 -12.78 23.02
C SER A 444 -14.81 -11.31 22.65
N LEU A 445 -15.81 -10.97 21.84
CA LEU A 445 -16.20 -9.60 21.49
C LEU A 445 -17.68 -9.39 21.77
N ASN A 446 -18.02 -8.28 22.41
CA ASN A 446 -19.38 -7.94 22.79
C ASN A 446 -19.98 -6.93 21.82
N PHE A 447 -21.13 -7.26 21.25
CA PHE A 447 -21.84 -6.43 20.29
C PHE A 447 -23.16 -5.94 20.86
N TYR A 448 -23.46 -4.68 20.60
CA TYR A 448 -24.75 -4.07 20.97
C TYR A 448 -25.18 -3.05 19.91
N GLY A 449 -26.43 -3.13 19.44
CA GLY A 449 -26.96 -2.12 18.52
C GLY A 449 -28.30 -2.50 17.92
N ILE A 450 -28.73 -1.73 16.91
CA ILE A 450 -30.01 -1.93 16.23
C ILE A 450 -29.72 -2.41 14.81
N TYR A 451 -30.23 -3.59 14.48
CA TYR A 451 -30.28 -4.15 13.14
C TYR A 451 -31.61 -3.79 12.47
N LYS A 452 -31.55 -3.35 11.22
CA LYS A 452 -32.72 -3.03 10.39
C LYS A 452 -32.81 -4.07 9.28
N ILE A 453 -33.89 -4.86 9.28
CA ILE A 453 -34.04 -6.03 8.40
C ILE A 453 -34.08 -5.61 6.92
N GLU A 454 -34.78 -4.52 6.60
CA GLU A 454 -34.92 -3.99 5.23
C GLU A 454 -33.78 -3.03 4.83
N SER A 455 -32.73 -2.90 5.65
CA SER A 455 -31.60 -2.03 5.36
C SER A 455 -30.44 -2.82 4.78
N ALA A 456 -29.76 -2.25 3.79
CA ALA A 456 -28.60 -2.87 3.15
C ALA A 456 -27.42 -3.08 4.12
N MET A 457 -27.35 -2.28 5.19
CA MET A 457 -26.32 -2.34 6.22
C MET A 457 -26.88 -1.80 7.54
N SER A 458 -26.50 -2.41 8.66
CA SER A 458 -26.69 -1.85 10.00
C SER A 458 -25.37 -1.78 10.75
N HIS A 459 -25.29 -0.92 11.76
CA HIS A 459 -24.09 -0.81 12.60
C HIS A 459 -24.39 -1.26 14.03
N LEU A 460 -23.50 -2.10 14.57
CA LEU A 460 -23.46 -2.46 15.98
C LEU A 460 -22.21 -1.85 16.63
N SER A 461 -22.31 -1.45 17.89
CA SER A 461 -21.16 -1.06 18.69
C SER A 461 -20.45 -2.29 19.21
N VAL A 462 -19.12 -2.30 19.10
CA VAL A 462 -18.27 -3.22 19.86
C VAL A 462 -18.02 -2.56 21.21
N THR A 463 -18.62 -3.13 22.25
CA THR A 463 -18.66 -2.55 23.60
C THR A 463 -17.52 -3.02 24.50
N GLY A 464 -16.82 -4.08 24.09
CA GLY A 464 -15.73 -4.66 24.86
C GLY A 464 -15.35 -6.04 24.32
N GLY A 465 -14.39 -6.67 24.98
CA GLY A 465 -14.00 -8.04 24.71
C GLY A 465 -13.14 -8.62 25.84
N THR A 466 -12.93 -9.94 25.78
CA THR A 466 -12.08 -10.70 26.70
C THR A 466 -10.86 -11.26 25.97
N GLY A 467 -9.83 -11.67 26.72
CA GLY A 467 -8.61 -12.26 26.16
C GLY A 467 -7.86 -11.31 25.22
N LYS A 468 -7.64 -11.73 23.97
CA LYS A 468 -7.00 -10.94 22.89
C LYS A 468 -7.71 -9.60 22.64
N TYR A 469 -9.00 -9.52 22.91
CA TYR A 469 -9.82 -8.34 22.66
C TYR A 469 -10.10 -7.52 23.92
N LYS A 470 -9.28 -7.69 24.96
CA LYS A 470 -9.40 -6.88 26.19
C LYS A 470 -9.25 -5.39 25.85
N ASN A 471 -10.21 -4.59 26.33
CA ASN A 471 -10.35 -3.15 26.04
C ASN A 471 -10.69 -2.80 24.59
N ALA A 472 -11.05 -3.76 23.74
CA ALA A 472 -11.44 -3.47 22.37
C ALA A 472 -12.74 -2.68 22.33
N VAL A 473 -12.72 -1.53 21.65
CA VAL A 473 -13.90 -0.70 21.38
C VAL A 473 -13.99 -0.51 19.88
N GLY A 474 -15.18 -0.42 19.31
CA GLY A 474 -15.26 -0.33 17.86
C GLY A 474 -16.68 -0.29 17.32
N ILE A 475 -16.75 -0.51 16.02
CA ILE A 475 -18.00 -0.60 15.28
C ILE A 475 -17.97 -1.85 14.42
N ALA A 476 -19.11 -2.52 14.32
CA ALA A 476 -19.30 -3.67 13.46
C ALA A 476 -20.39 -3.36 12.44
N GLU A 477 -20.11 -3.62 11.17
CA GLU A 477 -21.11 -3.56 10.10
C GLU A 477 -21.81 -4.90 10.01
N VAL A 478 -23.13 -4.92 9.93
CA VAL A 478 -23.95 -6.13 9.80
C VAL A 478 -24.75 -6.04 8.51
N ARG A 479 -24.69 -7.09 7.69
CA ARG A 479 -25.38 -7.19 6.39
C ARG A 479 -26.12 -8.52 6.29
N GLY A 480 -27.37 -8.51 5.83
CA GLY A 480 -28.08 -9.73 5.46
C GLY A 480 -27.61 -10.20 4.08
N LEU A 481 -27.34 -11.49 3.91
CA LEU A 481 -26.89 -12.05 2.62
C LEU A 481 -28.03 -12.55 1.71
N ILE A 482 -29.27 -12.62 2.21
CA ILE A 482 -30.44 -13.00 1.43
C ILE A 482 -31.26 -11.72 1.13
N PRO A 483 -31.46 -11.35 -0.15
CA PRO A 483 -32.25 -10.18 -0.52
C PRO A 483 -33.74 -10.37 -0.21
N SER A 484 -34.42 -9.29 0.18
CA SER A 484 -35.88 -9.25 0.34
C SER A 484 -36.59 -9.70 -0.95
N GLY A 485 -37.31 -10.82 -0.89
CA GLY A 485 -38.18 -11.29 -1.99
C GLY A 485 -37.97 -12.74 -2.42
N GLN A 486 -36.87 -13.40 -2.05
CA GLN A 486 -36.66 -14.82 -2.35
C GLN A 486 -37.06 -15.66 -1.13
N ARG A 487 -38.34 -16.05 -1.08
CA ARG A 487 -38.86 -17.01 -0.09
C ARG A 487 -38.25 -18.38 -0.36
N THR A 488 -37.29 -18.81 0.45
CA THR A 488 -36.97 -20.24 0.57
C THR A 488 -38.10 -20.90 1.37
N THR A 489 -38.56 -22.03 0.87
CA THR A 489 -39.78 -22.73 1.29
C THR A 489 -39.65 -23.51 2.61
N ASP A 490 -38.51 -23.46 3.28
CA ASP A 490 -38.26 -24.13 4.56
C ASP A 490 -37.67 -23.11 5.54
N GLY A 491 -38.36 -22.88 6.67
CA GLY A 491 -37.96 -22.09 7.84
C GLY A 491 -36.74 -21.17 7.71
N ALA A 492 -36.98 -19.86 7.64
CA ALA A 492 -36.01 -18.81 7.33
C ALA A 492 -34.68 -18.85 8.13
N GLU A 493 -33.64 -19.47 7.56
CA GLU A 493 -32.25 -19.21 7.95
C GLU A 493 -31.79 -17.88 7.33
N THR A 494 -31.64 -16.84 8.14
CA THR A 494 -31.13 -15.54 7.69
C THR A 494 -29.63 -15.51 7.93
N LEU A 495 -28.82 -15.52 6.86
CA LEU A 495 -27.37 -15.50 7.01
C LEU A 495 -26.85 -14.06 7.13
N LEU A 496 -26.26 -13.72 8.29
CA LEU A 496 -25.72 -12.40 8.58
C LEU A 496 -24.20 -12.40 8.36
N ARG A 497 -23.71 -11.39 7.64
CA ARG A 497 -22.28 -11.07 7.53
C ARG A 497 -21.95 -9.88 8.44
N ILE A 498 -21.03 -10.08 9.36
CA ILE A 498 -20.57 -9.06 10.30
C ILE A 498 -19.12 -8.70 9.98
N ILE A 499 -18.83 -7.42 9.78
CA ILE A 499 -17.49 -6.90 9.55
C ILE A 499 -17.08 -6.05 10.75
N VAL A 500 -16.05 -6.46 11.48
CA VAL A 500 -15.67 -5.81 12.74
C VAL A 500 -14.48 -4.87 12.55
N HIS A 501 -14.64 -3.62 12.97
CA HIS A 501 -13.60 -2.60 13.02
C HIS A 501 -13.25 -2.28 14.47
N LEU A 502 -12.09 -2.75 14.93
CA LEU A 502 -11.62 -2.58 16.31
C LEU A 502 -10.67 -1.40 16.43
N LYS A 503 -10.82 -0.67 17.53
CA LYS A 503 -9.92 0.34 18.06
C LYS A 503 -9.48 -0.14 19.45
N TYR A 504 -8.18 -0.08 19.71
CA TYR A 504 -7.59 -0.43 21.01
C TYR A 504 -7.23 0.83 21.78
#